data_AF-A0A8X7SS08-F1
#
_entry.id   AF-A0A8X7SS08-F1
#
_cell.length_a   1.000
_cell.length_b   1.000
_cell.length_c   1.000
_cell.angle_alpha   90.00
_cell.angle_beta   90.00
_cell.angle_gamma   90.00
#
_symmetry.space_group_name_H-M   'P 1'
#
loop_
_entity.id
_entity.type
_entity.pdbx_description
1 polymer ?
#
loop_
_entity_poly.entity_id
_entity_poly.type
_entity_poly.pdbx_seq_one_letter_code
_entity_poly.pdbx_strand_id
1 'polypeptide(L)'
;EAENGDNIKVDFRWKRKHLFDHATAVVLFEKCIDDPEAKVITVESKSTRKFKPYPLTTVELQKSGSRLLRLSPKRVLDVAERLYQRGFLSYPRTETDQFDRAFDFRTLIQKQASDPAWGQYAQGLVESYDGGGMYDRPRNGRKNDKAHPPIHPTAHANDLSGDEKRVYEYVTRRFLGSCSKDALGFTTTVEMEVAEERFAASGLIIQERNYLDVSSSMRQMEGYYSSSLYSERGDHAYCVQLA
;
A
#
# COMPACT_ATOMS: atom_id res chain seq x y z
N GLU A 1 -36.01 -2.41 1.17
CA GLU A 1 -36.01 -1.79 2.51
C GLU A 1 -34.59 -1.81 3.02
N ALA A 2 -33.93 -0.65 3.04
CA ALA A 2 -32.56 -0.50 3.55
C ALA A 2 -32.65 0.09 4.96
N GLU A 3 -32.87 -0.77 5.95
CA GLU A 3 -32.71 -0.44 7.36
C GLU A 3 -31.21 -0.46 7.71
N ASN A 4 -30.60 0.71 7.77
CA ASN A 4 -29.57 1.13 8.73
C ASN A 4 -29.07 2.51 8.30
N GLY A 5 -29.85 3.54 8.61
CA GLY A 5 -29.40 4.93 8.55
C GLY A 5 -28.48 5.21 9.74
N ASP A 6 -27.32 4.53 9.79
CA ASP A 6 -26.23 5.05 10.60
C ASP A 6 -25.98 6.48 10.12
N ASN A 7 -25.97 7.43 11.04
CA ASN A 7 -25.70 8.83 10.72
C ASN A 7 -24.20 8.94 10.41
N ILE A 8 -23.81 8.54 9.19
CA ILE A 8 -22.42 8.50 8.76
C ILE A 8 -21.95 9.94 8.60
N LYS A 9 -21.12 10.39 9.53
CA LYS A 9 -20.39 11.65 9.37
C LYS A 9 -19.30 11.45 8.33
N VAL A 10 -19.32 12.27 7.28
CA VAL A 10 -18.31 12.28 6.23
C VAL A 10 -17.70 13.66 6.16
N ASP A 11 -16.37 13.74 6.29
CA ASP A 11 -15.64 14.99 6.16
C ASP A 11 -15.39 15.32 4.69
N PHE A 12 -16.06 16.35 4.19
CA PHE A 12 -15.80 16.89 2.86
C PHE A 12 -14.70 17.95 2.91
N ARG A 13 -13.69 17.80 2.05
CA ARG A 13 -12.58 18.75 1.96
C ARG A 13 -12.91 19.85 0.97
N TRP A 14 -12.68 21.09 1.39
CA TRP A 14 -12.87 22.24 0.53
C TRP A 14 -11.92 22.23 -0.67
N LYS A 15 -12.43 22.43 -1.88
CA LYS A 15 -11.64 22.35 -3.11
C LYS A 15 -10.58 23.45 -3.24
N ARG A 16 -10.76 24.58 -2.56
CA ARG A 16 -9.72 25.64 -2.47
C ARG A 16 -8.59 25.30 -1.50
N LYS A 17 -8.71 24.19 -0.76
CA LYS A 17 -7.77 23.73 0.27
C LYS A 17 -7.74 24.67 1.49
N HIS A 18 -6.96 25.74 1.42
CA HIS A 18 -6.79 26.69 2.52
C HIS A 18 -6.58 28.10 1.96
N LEU A 19 -6.95 29.11 2.75
CA LEU A 19 -6.66 30.52 2.49
C LEU A 19 -5.72 31.06 3.56
N PHE A 20 -4.89 32.03 3.17
CA PHE A 20 -4.00 32.75 4.08
C PHE A 20 -4.54 34.14 4.47
N ASP A 21 -5.65 34.56 3.86
CA ASP A 21 -6.33 35.81 4.22
C ASP A 21 -7.56 35.50 5.06
N HIS A 22 -7.56 36.02 6.30
CA HIS A 22 -8.63 35.76 7.26
C HIS A 22 -9.95 36.39 6.82
N ALA A 23 -9.93 37.61 6.31
CA ALA A 23 -11.16 38.32 5.91
C ALA A 23 -11.89 37.58 4.78
N THR A 24 -11.16 37.15 3.75
CA THR A 24 -11.71 36.36 2.65
C THR A 24 -12.25 35.01 3.14
N ALA A 25 -11.53 34.33 4.04
CA ALA A 25 -12.00 33.06 4.60
C ALA A 25 -13.32 33.21 5.37
N VAL A 26 -13.44 34.26 6.20
CA VAL A 26 -14.66 34.57 6.95
C VAL A 26 -15.83 34.85 6.02
N VAL A 27 -15.64 35.68 4.98
CA VAL A 27 -16.71 36.00 4.01
C VAL A 27 -17.22 34.74 3.29
N LEU A 28 -16.34 33.81 2.91
CA LEU A 28 -16.75 32.56 2.25
C LEU A 28 -17.43 31.60 3.23
N PHE A 29 -16.97 31.57 4.48
CA PHE A 29 -17.56 30.76 5.54
C PHE A 29 -18.97 31.25 5.91
N GLU A 30 -19.16 32.55 6.10
CA GLU A 30 -20.47 33.16 6.40
C GLU A 30 -21.50 32.82 5.31
N LYS A 31 -21.11 32.91 4.03
CA LYS A 31 -21.96 32.47 2.91
C LYS A 31 -22.42 31.02 3.03
N CYS A 32 -21.53 30.12 3.44
CA CYS A 32 -21.87 28.70 3.61
C CYS A 32 -22.76 28.43 4.84
N ILE A 33 -22.73 29.30 5.86
CA ILE A 33 -23.63 29.22 7.01
C ILE A 33 -25.02 29.74 6.65
N ASP A 34 -25.09 30.83 5.90
CA ASP A 34 -26.36 31.46 5.49
C ASP A 34 -27.17 30.55 4.56
N ASP A 35 -26.50 29.78 3.69
CA ASP A 35 -27.10 28.76 2.82
C ASP A 35 -26.35 27.41 2.95
N PRO A 36 -26.67 26.61 3.98
CA PRO A 36 -25.93 25.39 4.32
C PRO A 36 -26.43 24.16 3.55
N GLU A 37 -27.35 24.33 2.59
CA GLU A 37 -27.84 23.23 1.78
C GLU A 37 -26.73 22.71 0.86
N ALA A 38 -26.36 21.45 1.05
CA ALA A 38 -25.33 20.80 0.27
C ALA A 38 -25.97 19.99 -0.84
N LYS A 39 -25.68 20.36 -2.08
CA LYS A 39 -26.15 19.65 -3.27
C LYS A 39 -25.06 18.75 -3.82
N VAL A 40 -25.38 17.49 -4.11
CA VAL A 40 -24.45 16.58 -4.80
C VAL A 40 -24.37 16.90 -6.28
N ILE A 41 -23.16 17.12 -6.76
CA ILE A 41 -22.87 17.65 -8.09
C ILE A 41 -22.37 16.54 -8.99
N THR A 42 -21.41 15.78 -8.48
CA THR A 42 -20.85 14.62 -9.17
C THR A 42 -20.62 13.48 -8.18
N VAL A 43 -20.81 12.28 -8.68
CA VAL A 43 -20.40 11.04 -8.04
C VAL A 43 -19.63 10.26 -9.09
N GLU A 44 -18.31 10.14 -8.91
CA GLU A 44 -17.44 9.43 -9.83
C GLU A 44 -16.76 8.26 -9.14
N SER A 45 -16.91 7.07 -9.70
CA SER A 45 -16.14 5.88 -9.30
C SER A 45 -15.13 5.52 -10.37
N LYS A 46 -13.86 5.37 -9.96
CA LYS A 46 -12.76 5.00 -10.86
C LYS A 46 -12.01 3.80 -10.30
N SER A 47 -11.69 2.85 -11.17
CA SER A 47 -10.79 1.75 -10.80
C SER A 47 -9.42 2.32 -10.44
N THR A 48 -8.86 1.81 -9.36
CA THR A 48 -7.55 2.17 -8.87
C THR A 48 -6.75 0.92 -8.54
N ARG A 49 -5.43 1.05 -8.56
CA ARG A 49 -4.53 -0.02 -8.17
C ARG A 49 -3.42 0.52 -7.30
N LYS A 50 -3.04 -0.26 -6.31
CA LYS A 50 -1.82 -0.04 -5.55
C LYS A 50 -0.77 -0.99 -6.06
N PHE A 51 0.28 -0.42 -6.63
CA PHE A 51 1.35 -1.22 -7.20
C PHE A 51 2.06 -2.07 -6.16
N LYS A 52 2.34 -3.31 -6.52
CA LYS A 52 3.25 -4.18 -5.78
C LYS A 52 4.65 -3.55 -5.70
N PRO A 53 5.44 -3.88 -4.67
CA PRO A 53 6.74 -3.28 -4.48
C PRO A 53 7.73 -3.64 -5.60
N TYR A 54 8.62 -2.70 -5.91
CA TYR A 54 9.84 -3.02 -6.67
C TYR A 54 10.75 -3.98 -5.89
N PRO A 55 11.58 -4.76 -6.61
CA PRO A 55 12.68 -5.53 -6.05
C PRO A 55 13.55 -4.68 -5.11
N LEU A 56 14.08 -5.33 -4.08
CA LEU A 56 14.68 -4.63 -2.95
C LEU A 56 16.14 -4.26 -3.24
N THR A 57 16.49 -2.98 -3.09
CA THR A 57 17.87 -2.48 -3.14
C THR A 57 18.39 -2.22 -1.73
N THR A 58 19.70 -1.96 -1.59
CA THR A 58 20.30 -1.58 -0.29
C THR A 58 19.66 -0.34 0.31
N VAL A 59 19.48 0.71 -0.50
CA VAL A 59 18.89 1.98 -0.05
C VAL A 59 17.46 1.77 0.43
N GLU A 60 16.67 0.99 -0.30
CA GLU A 60 15.28 0.73 0.07
C GLU A 60 15.16 -0.20 1.30
N LEU A 61 16.06 -1.17 1.45
CA LEU A 61 16.18 -1.99 2.66
C LEU A 61 16.49 -1.12 3.88
N GLN A 62 17.46 -0.21 3.79
CA GLN A 62 17.85 0.67 4.89
C GLN A 62 16.73 1.65 5.27
N LYS A 63 16.10 2.29 4.29
CA LYS A 63 14.95 3.21 4.51
C LYS A 63 13.78 2.48 5.17
N SER A 64 13.42 1.32 4.65
CA SER A 64 12.26 0.57 5.14
C SER A 64 12.57 -0.09 6.48
N GLY A 65 13.79 -0.58 6.70
CA GLY A 65 14.25 -1.06 8.00
C GLY A 65 14.22 0.02 9.07
N SER A 66 14.60 1.25 8.74
CA SER A 66 14.49 2.39 9.66
C SER A 66 13.04 2.71 10.00
N ARG A 67 12.18 2.84 8.98
CA ARG A 67 10.77 3.22 9.16
C ARG A 67 9.92 2.14 9.82
N LEU A 68 10.08 0.88 9.41
CA LEU A 68 9.22 -0.23 9.82
C LEU A 68 9.80 -1.03 10.97
N LEU A 69 11.12 -1.26 10.98
CA LEU A 69 11.79 -2.06 12.01
C LEU A 69 12.42 -1.20 13.11
N ARG A 70 12.40 0.14 12.99
CA ARG A 70 13.01 1.05 13.97
C ARG A 70 14.49 0.72 14.24
N LEU A 71 15.20 0.25 13.21
CA LEU A 71 16.63 -0.07 13.27
C LEU A 71 17.42 1.00 12.51
N SER A 72 18.62 1.35 12.98
CA SER A 72 19.48 2.27 12.23
C SER A 72 19.88 1.67 10.86
N PRO A 73 20.10 2.49 9.81
CA PRO A 73 20.54 2.00 8.51
C PRO A 73 21.76 1.09 8.55
N LYS A 74 22.72 1.40 9.42
CA LYS A 74 23.91 0.58 9.66
C LYS A 74 23.52 -0.77 10.26
N ARG A 75 22.70 -0.79 11.31
CA ARG A 75 22.26 -2.03 11.97
C ARG A 75 21.51 -2.95 11.02
N VAL A 76 20.62 -2.41 10.19
CA VAL A 76 19.89 -3.20 9.17
C VAL A 76 20.86 -3.88 8.22
N LEU A 77 21.86 -3.14 7.72
CA LEU A 77 22.82 -3.67 6.76
C LEU A 77 23.77 -4.70 7.41
N ASP A 78 24.24 -4.46 8.63
CA ASP A 78 25.07 -5.41 9.39
C ASP A 78 24.32 -6.73 9.64
N VAL A 79 23.01 -6.66 9.92
CA VAL A 79 22.15 -7.85 10.07
C VAL A 79 22.00 -8.58 8.73
N ALA A 80 21.69 -7.86 7.65
CA ALA A 80 21.54 -8.45 6.33
C ALA A 80 22.83 -9.12 5.84
N GLU A 81 24.00 -8.54 6.15
CA GLU A 81 25.32 -9.11 5.84
C GLU A 81 25.53 -10.45 6.57
N ARG A 82 25.18 -10.54 7.86
CA ARG A 82 25.24 -11.82 8.60
C ARG A 82 24.29 -12.88 8.02
N LEU A 83 23.10 -12.48 7.59
CA LEU A 83 22.14 -13.38 6.95
C LEU A 83 22.65 -13.86 5.57
N TYR A 84 23.32 -13.00 4.82
CA TYR A 84 24.00 -13.34 3.57
C TYR A 84 25.14 -14.36 3.81
N GLN A 85 26.00 -14.11 4.79
CA GLN A 85 27.10 -15.01 5.15
C GLN A 85 26.61 -16.41 5.58
N ARG A 86 25.40 -16.49 6.13
CA ARG A 86 24.72 -17.75 6.48
C ARG A 86 23.96 -18.40 5.32
N GLY A 87 23.92 -17.75 4.15
CA GLY A 87 23.25 -18.26 2.95
C GLY A 87 21.73 -18.08 2.94
N PHE A 88 21.17 -17.21 3.79
CA PHE A 88 19.72 -16.97 3.84
C PHE A 88 19.24 -15.84 2.92
N LEU A 89 20.09 -14.86 2.65
CA LEU A 89 19.80 -13.76 1.73
C LEU A 89 20.85 -13.69 0.62
N SER A 90 20.49 -13.08 -0.51
CA SER A 90 21.47 -12.61 -1.49
C SER A 90 22.30 -11.43 -0.96
N TYR A 91 23.36 -11.07 -1.68
CA TYR A 91 24.29 -10.02 -1.27
C TYR A 91 23.56 -8.68 -1.02
N PRO A 92 23.65 -8.08 0.18
CA PRO A 92 22.77 -6.97 0.58
C PRO A 92 23.28 -5.59 0.16
N ARG A 93 24.32 -5.53 -0.68
CA ARG A 93 24.94 -4.29 -1.20
C ARG A 93 24.81 -4.26 -2.71
N THR A 94 23.67 -3.77 -3.18
CA THR A 94 23.30 -3.68 -4.60
C THR A 94 22.41 -2.47 -4.85
N GLU A 95 22.56 -1.88 -6.04
CA GLU A 95 21.62 -0.89 -6.57
C GLU A 95 20.58 -1.49 -7.52
N THR A 96 20.69 -2.78 -7.83
CA THR A 96 19.86 -3.46 -8.82
C THR A 96 18.42 -3.60 -8.32
N ASP A 97 17.47 -3.08 -9.10
CA ASP A 97 16.03 -3.10 -8.82
C ASP A 97 15.23 -3.88 -9.89
N GLN A 98 15.91 -4.80 -10.58
CA GLN A 98 15.35 -5.66 -11.62
C GLN A 98 15.97 -7.05 -11.56
N PHE A 99 15.18 -8.07 -11.90
CA PHE A 99 15.67 -9.45 -11.98
C PHE A 99 15.91 -9.87 -13.42
N ASP A 100 16.95 -10.67 -13.64
CA ASP A 100 17.27 -11.25 -14.94
C ASP A 100 16.12 -12.10 -15.49
N ARG A 101 15.99 -12.15 -16.82
CA ARG A 101 14.89 -12.87 -17.49
C ARG A 101 14.81 -14.33 -17.06
N ALA A 102 15.97 -14.99 -16.95
CA ALA A 102 16.10 -16.40 -16.56
C ALA A 102 16.14 -16.64 -15.04
N PHE A 103 15.84 -15.64 -14.21
CA PHE A 103 15.85 -15.80 -12.76
C PHE A 103 14.80 -16.83 -12.29
N ASP A 104 15.23 -17.80 -11.48
CA ASP A 104 14.39 -18.91 -11.00
C ASP A 104 13.58 -18.50 -9.76
N PHE A 105 12.49 -17.79 -9.99
CA PHE A 105 11.57 -17.40 -8.93
C PHE A 105 10.86 -18.60 -8.30
N ARG A 106 10.44 -19.57 -9.11
CA ARG A 106 9.61 -20.70 -8.67
C ARG A 106 10.28 -21.47 -7.54
N THR A 107 11.55 -21.81 -7.70
CA THR A 107 12.31 -22.54 -6.67
C THR A 107 12.47 -21.71 -5.39
N LEU A 108 12.78 -20.42 -5.51
CA LEU A 108 13.00 -19.57 -4.34
C LEU A 108 11.70 -19.29 -3.57
N ILE A 109 10.58 -19.14 -4.26
CA ILE A 109 9.25 -19.04 -3.65
C ILE A 109 8.90 -20.36 -2.95
N GLN A 110 9.12 -21.51 -3.61
CA GLN A 110 8.83 -22.83 -3.05
C GLN A 110 9.59 -23.08 -1.73
N LYS A 111 10.84 -22.62 -1.63
CA LYS A 111 11.61 -22.72 -0.38
C LYS A 111 10.91 -22.02 0.79
N GLN A 112 10.10 -20.98 0.55
CA GLN A 112 9.40 -20.24 1.60
C GLN A 112 8.05 -20.85 2.00
N ALA A 113 7.58 -21.90 1.31
CA ALA A 113 6.25 -22.49 1.52
C ALA A 113 6.07 -23.16 2.88
N SER A 114 7.16 -23.54 3.56
CA SER A 114 7.13 -24.14 4.89
C SER A 114 7.00 -23.15 6.04
N ASP A 115 7.06 -21.84 5.77
CA ASP A 115 7.01 -20.83 6.84
C ASP A 115 5.59 -20.70 7.43
N PRO A 116 5.40 -20.72 8.75
CA PRO A 116 4.07 -20.60 9.34
C PRO A 116 3.40 -19.24 9.10
N ALA A 117 4.17 -18.17 8.84
CA ALA A 117 3.63 -16.81 8.76
C ALA A 117 3.32 -16.33 7.32
N TRP A 118 3.87 -16.99 6.30
CA TRP A 118 3.62 -16.65 4.88
C TRP A 118 3.64 -17.86 3.94
N GLY A 119 3.83 -19.08 4.45
CA GLY A 119 4.01 -20.28 3.63
C GLY A 119 2.81 -20.59 2.74
N GLN A 120 1.59 -20.44 3.25
CA GLN A 120 0.37 -20.56 2.45
C GLN A 120 0.34 -19.57 1.28
N TYR A 121 0.79 -18.34 1.51
CA TYR A 121 0.90 -17.33 0.45
C TYR A 121 1.94 -17.72 -0.59
N ALA A 122 3.12 -18.18 -0.15
CA ALA A 122 4.16 -18.66 -1.06
C ALA A 122 3.67 -19.86 -1.88
N GLN A 123 2.93 -20.79 -1.29
CA GLN A 123 2.34 -21.92 -1.99
C GLN A 123 1.36 -21.47 -3.09
N GLY A 124 0.47 -20.52 -2.80
CA GLY A 124 -0.43 -19.95 -3.81
C GLY A 124 0.30 -19.30 -4.98
N LEU A 125 1.47 -18.68 -4.75
CA LEU A 125 2.33 -18.16 -5.82
C LEU A 125 2.92 -19.29 -6.68
N VAL A 126 3.38 -20.40 -6.07
CA VAL A 126 3.93 -21.53 -6.82
C VAL A 126 2.87 -22.23 -7.66
N GLU A 127 1.70 -22.49 -7.08
CA GLU A 127 0.59 -23.17 -7.76
C GLU A 127 0.10 -22.38 -8.98
N SER A 128 0.20 -21.06 -8.93
CA SER A 128 -0.23 -20.17 -10.02
C SER A 128 0.87 -19.70 -10.96
N TYR A 129 2.11 -20.18 -10.77
CA TYR A 129 3.30 -19.70 -11.48
C TYR A 129 3.15 -19.71 -13.01
N ASP A 130 2.53 -20.77 -13.55
CA ASP A 130 2.33 -20.97 -14.99
C ASP A 130 0.90 -20.64 -15.47
N GLY A 131 -0.02 -20.31 -14.56
CA GLY A 131 -1.48 -20.40 -14.78
C GLY A 131 -2.29 -19.12 -14.61
N GLY A 132 -1.66 -17.95 -14.50
CA GLY A 132 -2.38 -16.66 -14.47
C GLY A 132 -3.09 -16.31 -13.14
N GLY A 133 -2.77 -17.01 -12.05
CA GLY A 133 -3.36 -16.81 -10.72
C GLY A 133 -2.65 -15.72 -9.89
N MET A 134 -2.17 -16.04 -8.69
CA MET A 134 -1.60 -15.04 -7.77
C MET A 134 -0.21 -14.55 -8.18
N TYR A 135 0.58 -15.41 -8.83
CA TYR A 135 1.90 -15.06 -9.32
C TYR A 135 1.83 -14.05 -10.46
N ASP A 136 2.65 -13.02 -10.36
CA ASP A 136 2.95 -12.10 -11.44
C ASP A 136 4.41 -11.67 -11.32
N ARG A 137 5.13 -11.68 -12.44
CA ARG A 137 6.59 -11.44 -12.45
C ARG A 137 6.92 -10.10 -11.79
N PRO A 138 7.98 -10.00 -10.96
CA PRO A 138 8.37 -8.72 -10.39
C PRO A 138 8.57 -7.63 -11.44
N ARG A 139 8.11 -6.42 -11.10
CA ARG A 139 8.32 -5.23 -11.92
C ARG A 139 9.80 -4.88 -11.94
N ASN A 140 10.33 -4.56 -13.11
CA ASN A 140 11.68 -4.04 -13.23
C ASN A 140 11.70 -2.54 -12.94
N GLY A 141 12.61 -2.11 -12.07
CA GLY A 141 12.98 -0.71 -11.96
C GLY A 141 13.94 -0.30 -13.09
N ARG A 142 14.82 0.66 -12.81
CA ARG A 142 15.70 1.27 -13.83
C ARG A 142 17.19 0.98 -13.63
N LYS A 143 17.56 0.38 -12.51
CA LYS A 143 18.95 0.22 -12.07
C LYS A 143 19.39 -1.23 -12.17
N ASN A 144 20.62 -1.43 -12.63
CA ASN A 144 21.30 -2.73 -12.65
C ASN A 144 22.80 -2.47 -12.57
N ASP A 145 23.42 -2.93 -11.48
CA ASP A 145 24.88 -2.81 -11.25
C ASP A 145 25.69 -3.85 -12.05
N LYS A 146 25.02 -4.79 -12.73
CA LYS A 146 25.58 -5.92 -13.50
C LYS A 146 26.43 -6.89 -12.69
N ALA A 147 26.35 -6.84 -11.36
CA ALA A 147 27.13 -7.67 -10.46
C ALA A 147 26.24 -8.53 -9.56
N HIS A 148 25.17 -7.93 -9.02
CA HIS A 148 24.31 -8.58 -8.03
C HIS A 148 22.83 -8.42 -8.40
N PRO A 149 22.02 -9.47 -8.21
CA PRO A 149 20.57 -9.36 -8.30
C PRO A 149 20.03 -8.53 -7.12
N PRO A 150 18.76 -8.10 -7.17
CA PRO A 150 18.09 -7.48 -6.02
C PRO A 150 18.18 -8.34 -4.76
N ILE A 151 18.04 -7.73 -3.58
CA ILE A 151 18.10 -8.41 -2.30
C ILE A 151 16.86 -9.32 -2.15
N HIS A 152 17.07 -10.63 -1.99
CA HIS A 152 16.01 -11.64 -1.92
C HIS A 152 16.41 -12.84 -1.02
N PRO A 153 15.45 -13.63 -0.50
CA PRO A 153 15.77 -14.83 0.26
C PRO A 153 16.28 -15.95 -0.65
N THR A 154 17.38 -16.60 -0.26
CA THR A 154 18.02 -17.69 -1.02
C THR A 154 17.69 -19.08 -0.45
N ALA A 155 17.33 -19.13 0.83
CA ALA A 155 16.91 -20.33 1.55
C ALA A 155 15.82 -20.00 2.58
N HIS A 156 15.13 -21.00 3.10
CA HIS A 156 14.28 -20.83 4.29
C HIS A 156 15.17 -20.79 5.53
N ALA A 157 14.85 -19.89 6.45
CA ALA A 157 15.57 -19.76 7.71
C ALA A 157 14.62 -20.02 8.87
N ASN A 158 14.79 -21.17 9.52
CA ASN A 158 14.21 -21.43 10.83
C ASN A 158 15.13 -20.90 11.93
N ASP A 159 14.58 -20.68 13.12
CA ASP A 159 15.33 -20.35 14.34
C ASP A 159 16.05 -18.99 14.36
N LEU A 160 15.66 -18.06 13.48
CA LEU A 160 16.07 -16.66 13.62
C LEU A 160 15.33 -16.00 14.78
N SER A 161 16.01 -15.12 15.50
CA SER A 161 15.44 -14.32 16.58
C SER A 161 15.86 -12.85 16.49
N GLY A 162 15.22 -11.98 17.28
CA GLY A 162 15.55 -10.56 17.37
C GLY A 162 15.57 -9.85 16.00
N ASP A 163 16.59 -9.03 15.77
CA ASP A 163 16.74 -8.25 14.54
C ASP A 163 16.92 -9.13 13.30
N GLU A 164 17.57 -10.29 13.42
CA GLU A 164 17.80 -11.20 12.30
C GLU A 164 16.48 -11.72 11.74
N LYS A 165 15.58 -12.16 12.62
CA LYS A 165 14.22 -12.57 12.24
C LYS A 165 13.47 -11.45 11.53
N ARG A 166 13.52 -10.24 12.11
CA ARG A 166 12.76 -9.07 11.62
C ARG A 166 13.24 -8.61 10.24
N VAL A 167 14.56 -8.58 10.03
CA VAL A 167 15.15 -8.21 8.73
C VAL A 167 14.89 -9.30 7.69
N TYR A 168 15.10 -10.57 8.04
CA TYR A 168 14.80 -11.70 7.15
C TYR A 168 13.32 -11.72 6.73
N GLU A 169 12.40 -11.63 7.69
CA GLU A 169 10.95 -11.58 7.42
C GLU A 169 10.59 -10.41 6.49
N TYR A 170 11.16 -9.22 6.73
CA TYR A 170 10.92 -8.08 5.85
C TYR A 170 11.38 -8.35 4.41
N VAL A 171 12.60 -8.87 4.22
CA VAL A 171 13.14 -9.18 2.89
C VAL A 171 12.31 -10.26 2.19
N THR A 172 11.94 -11.32 2.91
CA THR A 172 11.14 -12.43 2.37
C THR A 172 9.74 -11.98 1.97
N ARG A 173 9.02 -11.28 2.84
CA ARG A 173 7.68 -10.73 2.52
C ARG A 173 7.73 -9.73 1.37
N ARG A 174 8.80 -8.91 1.29
CA ARG A 174 9.03 -7.98 0.18
C ARG A 174 9.23 -8.72 -1.14
N PHE A 175 10.01 -9.79 -1.14
CA PHE A 175 10.24 -10.65 -2.31
C PHE A 175 8.94 -11.31 -2.78
N LEU A 176 8.21 -11.98 -1.88
CA LEU A 176 6.92 -12.62 -2.20
C LEU A 176 5.89 -11.60 -2.71
N GLY A 177 5.80 -10.43 -2.07
CA GLY A 177 4.92 -9.35 -2.52
C GLY A 177 5.30 -8.82 -3.91
N SER A 178 6.59 -8.75 -4.24
CA SER A 178 7.03 -8.37 -5.60
C SER A 178 6.67 -9.42 -6.66
N CYS A 179 6.56 -10.69 -6.27
CA CYS A 179 6.16 -11.81 -7.14
C CYS A 179 4.63 -12.00 -7.21
N SER A 180 3.85 -11.14 -6.56
CA SER A 180 2.39 -11.20 -6.55
C SER A 180 1.78 -10.20 -7.54
N LYS A 181 0.45 -10.12 -7.63
CA LYS A 181 -0.29 -9.08 -8.35
C LYS A 181 -0.39 -7.77 -7.57
N ASP A 182 -0.65 -6.68 -8.30
CA ASP A 182 -1.02 -5.39 -7.71
C ASP A 182 -2.34 -5.53 -6.92
N ALA A 183 -2.52 -4.74 -5.86
CA ALA A 183 -3.82 -4.68 -5.19
C ALA A 183 -4.78 -3.81 -6.00
N LEU A 184 -6.03 -4.25 -6.15
CA LEU A 184 -7.04 -3.60 -6.99
C LEU A 184 -8.23 -3.11 -6.15
N GLY A 185 -8.85 -2.01 -6.57
CA GLY A 185 -10.01 -1.46 -5.90
C GLY A 185 -10.67 -0.32 -6.68
N PHE A 186 -11.58 0.39 -6.02
CA PHE A 186 -12.29 1.54 -6.57
C PHE A 186 -12.17 2.73 -5.64
N THR A 187 -11.89 3.90 -6.21
CA THR A 187 -12.03 5.18 -5.50
C THR A 187 -13.31 5.85 -5.97
N THR A 188 -14.23 6.09 -5.04
CA THR A 188 -15.44 6.87 -5.29
C THR A 188 -15.22 8.28 -4.73
N THR A 189 -15.40 9.30 -5.55
CA THR A 189 -15.35 10.71 -5.14
C THR A 189 -16.73 11.33 -5.31
N VAL A 190 -17.22 11.93 -4.23
CA VAL A 190 -18.46 12.69 -4.20
C VAL A 190 -18.09 14.16 -4.10
N GLU A 191 -18.60 14.98 -5.01
CA GLU A 191 -18.47 16.44 -4.95
C GLU A 191 -19.79 17.08 -4.60
N MET A 192 -19.74 18.01 -3.66
CA MET A 192 -20.89 18.79 -3.22
C MET A 192 -20.65 20.28 -3.40
N GLU A 193 -21.75 21.03 -3.51
CA GLU A 193 -21.76 22.48 -3.52
C GLU A 193 -22.61 22.99 -2.35
N VAL A 194 -22.07 23.97 -1.63
CA VAL A 194 -22.75 24.74 -0.58
C VAL A 194 -22.45 26.20 -0.87
N ALA A 195 -23.47 27.04 -1.07
CA ALA A 195 -23.32 28.47 -1.34
C ALA A 195 -22.23 28.80 -2.41
N GLU A 196 -22.28 28.13 -3.57
CA GLU A 196 -21.30 28.22 -4.68
C GLU A 196 -19.89 27.68 -4.39
N GLU A 197 -19.60 27.28 -3.16
CA GLU A 197 -18.32 26.69 -2.77
C GLU A 197 -18.34 25.16 -2.91
N ARG A 198 -17.25 24.60 -3.46
CA ARG A 198 -17.16 23.16 -3.80
C ARG A 198 -16.38 22.41 -2.74
N PHE A 199 -16.90 21.26 -2.33
CA PHE A 199 -16.26 20.35 -1.40
C PHE A 199 -16.23 18.94 -1.99
N ALA A 200 -15.26 18.13 -1.59
CA ALA A 200 -15.12 16.76 -2.08
C ALA A 200 -14.73 15.79 -0.96
N ALA A 201 -15.35 14.62 -0.97
CA ALA A 201 -14.97 13.47 -0.16
C ALA A 201 -14.65 12.29 -1.07
N SER A 202 -13.65 11.49 -0.69
CA SER A 202 -13.28 10.29 -1.43
C SER A 202 -13.25 9.08 -0.50
N GLY A 203 -13.88 7.98 -0.95
CA GLY A 203 -13.84 6.68 -0.32
C GLY A 203 -13.07 5.68 -1.18
N LEU A 204 -12.44 4.70 -0.55
CA LEU A 204 -11.69 3.64 -1.23
C LEU A 204 -12.16 2.27 -0.76
N ILE A 205 -12.55 1.43 -1.72
CA ILE A 205 -12.91 0.03 -1.49
C ILE A 205 -11.84 -0.84 -2.14
N ILE A 206 -11.20 -1.71 -1.35
CA ILE A 206 -10.26 -2.71 -1.87
C ILE A 206 -11.06 -3.92 -2.35
N GLN A 207 -10.93 -4.26 -3.63
CA GLN A 207 -11.56 -5.44 -4.22
C GLN A 207 -10.65 -6.66 -4.13
N GLU A 208 -9.36 -6.50 -4.45
CA GLU A 208 -8.38 -7.58 -4.43
C GLU A 208 -7.16 -7.22 -3.57
N ARG A 209 -6.97 -8.05 -2.53
CA ARG A 209 -5.87 -8.06 -1.54
C ARG A 209 -4.48 -8.06 -2.19
N ASN A 210 -4.29 -9.13 -2.95
CA ASN A 210 -3.08 -9.50 -3.67
C ASN A 210 -1.82 -9.32 -2.81
N TYR A 211 -0.79 -8.60 -3.26
CA TYR A 211 0.46 -8.47 -2.52
C TYR A 211 0.32 -7.90 -1.09
N LEU A 212 -0.80 -7.24 -0.76
CA LEU A 212 -1.00 -6.67 0.57
C LEU A 212 -1.12 -7.75 1.66
N ASP A 213 -1.58 -8.95 1.31
CA ASP A 213 -1.80 -10.03 2.28
C ASP A 213 -0.50 -10.65 2.80
N VAL A 214 0.61 -10.48 2.07
CA VAL A 214 1.94 -10.89 2.52
C VAL A 214 2.79 -9.71 3.05
N SER A 215 2.42 -8.47 2.71
CA SER A 215 3.21 -7.28 3.06
C SER A 215 3.19 -6.98 4.56
N SER A 216 4.37 -6.68 5.12
CA SER A 216 4.55 -6.27 6.53
C SER A 216 3.93 -4.91 6.88
N SER A 217 3.50 -4.13 5.87
CA SER A 217 2.97 -2.77 6.05
C SER A 217 1.50 -2.71 6.49
N MET A 218 0.79 -3.84 6.55
CA MET A 218 -0.67 -3.83 6.70
C MET A 218 -1.16 -3.45 8.10
N ARG A 219 -0.40 -3.77 9.17
CA ARG A 219 -0.76 -3.39 10.55
C ARG A 219 -0.87 -1.87 10.79
N GLN A 220 -0.38 -1.02 9.89
CA GLN A 220 -0.46 0.45 10.03
C GLN A 220 -1.52 1.10 9.13
N MET A 221 -2.22 0.34 8.28
CA MET A 221 -3.13 0.89 7.28
C MET A 221 -4.59 0.45 7.43
N GLU A 222 -4.93 -0.37 8.42
CA GLU A 222 -6.32 -0.80 8.69
C GLU A 222 -7.28 0.38 8.94
N GLY A 223 -6.78 1.53 9.43
CA GLY A 223 -7.60 2.74 9.62
C GLY A 223 -7.86 3.58 8.36
N TYR A 224 -7.30 3.23 7.19
CA TYR A 224 -7.33 4.10 5.99
C TYR A 224 -8.18 3.56 4.82
N TYR A 225 -8.66 2.31 4.87
CA TYR A 225 -9.14 1.59 3.67
C TYR A 225 -10.56 1.05 3.75
N SER A 226 -11.38 1.48 4.71
CA SER A 226 -12.77 1.04 4.78
C SER A 226 -13.71 2.17 5.15
N SER A 227 -13.87 3.13 4.24
CA SER A 227 -15.03 4.00 4.23
C SER A 227 -15.60 3.99 2.81
N SER A 228 -16.69 3.25 2.64
CA SER A 228 -17.51 3.32 1.44
C SER A 228 -18.35 4.59 1.50
N LEU A 229 -18.34 5.37 0.42
CA LEU A 229 -19.23 6.52 0.24
C LEU A 229 -20.33 6.12 -0.73
N TYR A 230 -21.59 6.29 -0.32
CA TYR A 230 -22.77 6.06 -1.13
C TYR A 230 -23.58 7.35 -1.20
N SER A 231 -23.84 7.85 -2.40
CA SER A 231 -24.74 8.96 -2.70
C SER A 231 -25.02 8.97 -4.21
N GLU A 232 -26.14 9.56 -4.60
CA GLU A 232 -26.56 9.76 -5.98
C GLU A 232 -26.47 11.23 -6.40
N ARG A 233 -26.32 11.46 -7.70
CA ARG A 233 -26.29 12.82 -8.25
C ARG A 233 -27.66 13.48 -8.04
N GLY A 234 -27.65 14.67 -7.45
CA GLY A 234 -28.88 15.38 -7.11
C GLY A 234 -29.42 15.04 -5.74
N ASP A 235 -28.75 14.20 -4.95
CA ASP A 235 -29.01 14.10 -3.52
C ASP A 235 -28.75 15.46 -2.84
N HIS A 236 -29.55 15.73 -1.82
CA HIS A 236 -29.43 16.89 -0.95
C HIS A 236 -29.08 16.42 0.46
N ALA A 237 -28.13 17.10 1.10
CA ALA A 237 -27.82 16.91 2.51
C ALA A 237 -27.67 18.26 3.20
N TYR A 238 -27.83 18.30 4.51
CA TYR A 238 -27.61 19.51 5.29
C TYR A 238 -26.19 19.51 5.87
N CYS A 239 -25.44 20.58 5.63
CA CYS A 239 -24.14 20.75 6.28
C CYS A 239 -24.35 20.98 7.78
N VAL A 240 -23.95 20.01 8.61
CA VAL A 240 -24.14 20.05 10.06
C VAL A 240 -22.96 20.70 10.80
N GLN A 241 -21.80 20.84 10.14
CA GLN A 241 -20.59 21.41 10.74
C GLN A 241 -19.59 21.86 9.65
N LEU A 242 -19.15 23.11 9.71
CA LEU A 242 -18.05 23.67 8.91
C LEU A 242 -16.88 23.98 9.86
N ALA A 243 -15.68 23.49 9.54
CA ALA A 243 -14.47 23.62 10.37
C ALA A 243 -13.28 24.17 9.56
#